data_AF-W0PCH2-F1
#
_entry.id   AF-W0PCH2-F1
#
_cell.length_a   1.000
_cell.length_b   1.000
_cell.length_c   1.000
_cell.angle_alpha   90.00
_cell.angle_beta   90.00
_cell.angle_gamma   90.00
#
_symmetry.space_group_name_H-M   'P 1'
#
loop_
_entity.id
_entity.type
_entity.pdbx_description
1 polymer ?
#
loop_
_entity_poly.entity_id
_entity_poly.type
_entity_poly.pdbx_seq_one_letter_code
_entity_poly.pdbx_strand_id
1 'polypeptide(L)'
;MVDINVKAKVKEYLRLRALQHRSETIQRWKDENIYPYEDKTELASSEQIERQVFDILAVNVADHLPLFEDSPATSKRFTFRLLAQAIRENPETVRIIMDEVLNLKTEEQDDLARLLKKTTLSKIISSATIVADRLNFVEALSDLLFNKNTRKRLLERDQLHKALEAESWIFREDFHLAGSEKTLEDALAIYREKLGKREDDDGPVLREGNKGGRIDLMLARAIQPTQGTHEYLVVELKRPSQKINSDVLTQIESYAIAVAKDERFHQKKTKWIFLVVANELDEHAQLKARQKGRPEGLVLDLDRLNITMWAKTWAEILNDARARLSFFSEQLNYQVDTNSELEYLRKAHSKYIPEDLKPSA
;
A
#
# COMPACT_ATOMS: atom_id res chain seq x y z
N MET A 1 42.05 -23.58 -16.99
CA MET A 1 41.08 -23.90 -18.06
C MET A 1 40.36 -25.24 -17.90
N VAL A 2 40.90 -26.23 -17.16
CA VAL A 2 40.26 -27.55 -16.98
C VAL A 2 39.06 -27.51 -16.01
N ASP A 3 39.11 -26.64 -15.00
CA ASP A 3 38.16 -26.61 -13.87
C ASP A 3 36.76 -26.05 -14.22
N ILE A 4 36.69 -25.06 -15.11
CA ILE A 4 35.43 -24.45 -15.58
C ILE A 4 34.62 -25.46 -16.43
N ASN A 5 35.31 -26.31 -17.19
CA ASN A 5 34.69 -27.31 -18.07
C ASN A 5 34.14 -28.50 -17.26
N VAL A 6 34.77 -28.86 -16.13
CA VAL A 6 34.26 -29.90 -15.22
C VAL A 6 33.00 -29.42 -14.50
N LYS A 7 32.97 -28.20 -13.96
CA LYS A 7 31.74 -27.65 -13.33
C LYS A 7 30.57 -27.54 -14.31
N ALA A 8 30.85 -27.10 -15.55
CA ALA A 8 29.83 -27.04 -16.60
C ALA A 8 29.30 -28.44 -16.96
N LYS A 9 30.18 -29.43 -17.15
CA LYS A 9 29.80 -30.82 -17.42
C LYS A 9 29.06 -31.48 -16.27
N VAL A 10 29.45 -31.20 -15.02
CA VAL A 10 28.74 -31.70 -13.83
C VAL A 10 27.35 -31.08 -13.74
N LYS A 11 27.22 -29.76 -13.97
CA LYS A 11 25.91 -29.09 -13.98
C LYS A 11 25.01 -29.63 -15.09
N GLU A 12 25.56 -29.86 -16.28
CA GLU A 12 24.83 -30.44 -17.42
C GLU A 12 24.43 -31.90 -17.16
N TYR A 13 25.33 -32.71 -16.61
CA TYR A 13 25.04 -34.08 -16.21
C TYR A 13 23.95 -34.15 -15.13
N LEU A 14 24.01 -33.29 -14.10
CA LEU A 14 22.98 -33.19 -13.06
C LEU A 14 21.64 -32.75 -13.64
N ARG A 15 21.63 -31.79 -14.58
CA ARG A 15 20.43 -31.34 -15.29
C ARG A 15 19.81 -32.48 -16.12
N LEU A 16 20.62 -33.20 -16.91
CA LEU A 16 20.15 -34.32 -17.73
C LEU A 16 19.63 -35.47 -16.85
N ARG A 17 20.32 -35.78 -15.75
CA ARG A 17 19.88 -36.80 -14.80
C ARG A 17 18.58 -36.42 -14.09
N ALA A 18 18.40 -35.16 -13.72
CA ALA A 18 17.15 -34.65 -13.16
C ALA A 18 15.99 -34.74 -14.16
N LEU A 19 16.24 -34.41 -15.44
CA LEU A 19 15.24 -34.55 -16.51
C LEU A 19 14.87 -36.02 -16.74
N GLN A 20 15.85 -36.92 -16.75
CA GLN A 20 15.62 -38.35 -16.93
C GLN A 20 14.84 -38.95 -15.75
N HIS A 21 15.27 -38.66 -14.52
CA HIS A 21 14.56 -39.08 -13.31
C HIS A 21 13.10 -38.58 -13.29
N ARG A 22 12.88 -37.32 -13.68
CA ARG A 22 11.54 -36.75 -13.81
C ARG A 22 10.70 -37.50 -14.84
N SER A 23 11.26 -37.80 -16.01
CA SER A 23 10.55 -38.57 -17.04
C SER A 23 10.19 -39.99 -16.58
N GLU A 24 11.09 -40.66 -15.88
CA GLU A 24 10.86 -42.01 -15.32
C GLU A 24 9.77 -41.98 -14.25
N THR A 25 9.82 -41.01 -13.34
CA THR A 25 8.82 -40.82 -12.28
C THR A 25 7.44 -40.50 -12.85
N ILE A 26 7.34 -39.63 -13.86
CA ILE A 26 6.07 -39.32 -14.52
C ILE A 26 5.50 -40.56 -15.21
N GLN A 27 6.34 -41.35 -15.89
CA GLN A 27 5.88 -42.58 -16.52
C GLN A 27 5.32 -43.56 -15.49
N ARG A 28 6.00 -43.75 -14.36
CA ARG A 28 5.48 -44.55 -13.24
C ARG A 28 4.11 -44.06 -12.77
N TRP A 29 3.92 -42.75 -12.63
CA TRP A 29 2.63 -42.19 -12.22
C TRP A 29 1.51 -42.39 -13.25
N LYS A 30 1.83 -42.44 -14.54
CA LYS A 30 0.88 -42.83 -15.59
C LYS A 30 0.51 -44.31 -15.47
N ASP A 31 1.51 -45.17 -15.27
CA ASP A 31 1.33 -46.62 -15.13
C ASP A 31 0.51 -46.97 -13.87
N GLU A 32 0.72 -46.24 -12.77
CA GLU A 32 -0.07 -46.33 -11.53
C GLU A 32 -1.46 -45.69 -11.64
N ASN A 33 -1.77 -45.08 -12.78
CA ASN A 33 -3.03 -44.38 -13.06
C ASN A 33 -3.34 -43.30 -11.99
N ILE A 34 -2.32 -42.56 -11.57
CA ILE A 34 -2.44 -41.43 -10.64
C ILE A 34 -2.17 -40.09 -11.31
N TYR A 35 -1.54 -40.08 -12.48
CA TYR A 35 -1.35 -38.88 -13.31
C TYR A 35 -2.71 -38.27 -13.73
N PRO A 36 -2.92 -36.95 -13.57
CA PRO A 36 -4.27 -36.36 -13.68
C PRO A 36 -4.69 -35.99 -15.11
N TYR A 37 -3.78 -36.08 -16.09
CA TYR A 37 -4.07 -35.75 -17.49
C TYR A 37 -4.22 -37.00 -18.34
N GLU A 38 -5.20 -36.99 -19.24
CA GLU A 38 -5.37 -38.03 -20.25
C GLU A 38 -4.29 -37.92 -21.34
N ASP A 39 -3.86 -39.05 -21.89
CA ASP A 39 -2.98 -39.04 -23.06
C ASP A 39 -3.78 -38.66 -24.32
N LYS A 40 -3.42 -37.52 -24.92
CA LYS A 40 -4.02 -36.99 -26.16
C LYS A 40 -2.96 -36.89 -27.25
N THR A 41 -3.35 -37.19 -28.49
CA THR A 41 -2.46 -37.09 -29.67
C THR A 41 -2.16 -35.65 -30.08
N GLU A 42 -3.07 -34.71 -29.80
CA GLU A 42 -2.89 -33.28 -30.05
C GLU A 42 -3.18 -32.50 -28.77
N LEU A 43 -2.28 -31.57 -28.42
CA LEU A 43 -2.37 -30.73 -27.23
C LEU A 43 -2.35 -29.26 -27.64
N ALA A 44 -3.31 -28.48 -27.15
CA ALA A 44 -3.26 -27.03 -27.25
C ALA A 44 -2.04 -26.47 -26.50
N SER A 45 -1.51 -25.32 -26.93
CA SER A 45 -0.33 -24.69 -26.29
C SER A 45 -0.55 -24.39 -24.81
N SER A 46 -1.75 -23.98 -24.41
CA SER A 46 -2.12 -23.76 -23.01
C SER A 46 -2.08 -25.05 -22.18
N GLU A 47 -2.58 -26.16 -22.71
CA GLU A 47 -2.56 -27.47 -22.05
C GLU A 47 -1.12 -28.01 -21.95
N GLN A 48 -0.25 -27.73 -22.92
CA GLN A 48 1.16 -28.07 -22.85
C GLN A 48 1.88 -27.33 -21.70
N ILE A 49 1.60 -26.03 -21.53
CA ILE A 49 2.14 -25.23 -20.42
C ILE A 49 1.61 -25.75 -19.08
N GLU A 50 0.29 -26.01 -18.99
CA GLU A 50 -0.35 -26.55 -17.79
C GLU A 50 0.33 -27.85 -17.33
N ARG A 51 0.49 -28.81 -18.25
CA ARG A 51 1.16 -30.10 -17.99
C ARG A 51 2.63 -29.91 -17.59
N GLN A 52 3.36 -29.03 -18.28
CA GLN A 52 4.76 -28.76 -17.93
C GLN A 52 4.90 -28.21 -16.51
N VAL A 53 4.03 -27.26 -16.11
CA VAL A 53 4.01 -26.70 -14.76
C VAL A 53 3.62 -27.77 -13.74
N PHE A 54 2.58 -28.57 -14.04
CA PHE A 54 2.17 -29.69 -13.20
C PHE A 54 3.32 -30.67 -12.97
N ASP A 55 4.00 -31.09 -14.02
CA ASP A 55 5.09 -32.05 -13.93
C ASP A 55 6.25 -31.51 -13.06
N ILE A 56 6.46 -30.18 -12.98
CA ILE A 56 7.53 -29.60 -12.16
C ILE A 56 7.10 -29.70 -10.70
N LEU A 57 5.88 -29.22 -10.43
CA LEU A 57 5.36 -29.13 -9.07
C LEU A 57 5.07 -30.50 -8.48
N ALA A 58 4.58 -31.46 -9.26
CA ALA A 58 4.28 -32.81 -8.80
C ALA A 58 5.54 -33.55 -8.32
N VAL A 59 6.68 -33.36 -8.99
CA VAL A 59 7.97 -33.93 -8.56
C VAL A 59 8.42 -33.29 -7.25
N ASN A 60 8.38 -31.96 -7.16
CA ASN A 60 8.73 -31.28 -5.92
C ASN A 60 7.82 -31.69 -4.76
N VAL A 61 6.51 -31.84 -4.99
CA VAL A 61 5.56 -32.33 -3.99
C VAL A 61 5.90 -33.75 -3.55
N ALA A 62 6.17 -34.66 -4.49
CA ALA A 62 6.52 -36.04 -4.15
C ALA A 62 7.82 -36.13 -3.34
N ASP A 63 8.80 -35.29 -3.65
CA ASP A 63 10.11 -35.25 -2.98
C ASP A 63 10.04 -34.66 -1.56
N HIS A 64 9.14 -33.69 -1.32
CA HIS A 64 9.07 -32.94 -0.06
C HIS A 64 7.93 -33.34 0.87
N LEU A 65 6.93 -34.09 0.39
CA LEU A 65 5.79 -34.52 1.19
C LEU A 65 6.08 -35.91 1.78
N PRO A 66 6.33 -36.03 3.11
CA PRO A 66 6.69 -37.29 3.73
C PRO A 66 5.58 -38.32 3.49
N LEU A 67 5.95 -39.57 3.19
CA LEU A 67 5.03 -40.68 2.94
C LEU A 67 4.14 -40.49 1.70
N PHE A 68 4.40 -39.52 0.81
CA PHE A 68 3.62 -39.40 -0.43
C PHE A 68 3.71 -40.69 -1.24
N GLU A 69 4.91 -41.24 -1.42
CA GLU A 69 5.11 -42.48 -2.16
C GLU A 69 4.51 -43.72 -1.47
N ASP A 70 4.45 -43.71 -0.14
CA ASP A 70 3.85 -44.79 0.66
C ASP A 70 2.33 -44.66 0.81
N SER A 71 1.75 -43.53 0.38
CA SER A 71 0.32 -43.27 0.48
C SER A 71 -0.49 -44.12 -0.50
N PRO A 72 -1.75 -44.48 -0.17
CA PRO A 72 -2.63 -45.19 -1.08
C PRO A 72 -2.80 -44.47 -2.43
N ALA A 73 -2.91 -45.23 -3.52
CA ALA A 73 -3.07 -44.67 -4.87
C ALA A 73 -4.26 -43.71 -5.01
N THR A 74 -5.33 -43.91 -4.22
CA THR A 74 -6.48 -43.01 -4.15
C THR A 74 -6.10 -41.63 -3.59
N SER A 75 -5.29 -41.57 -2.55
CA SER A 75 -4.80 -40.33 -1.95
C SER A 75 -3.80 -39.60 -2.86
N LYS A 76 -2.87 -40.35 -3.50
CA LYS A 76 -1.95 -39.79 -4.51
C LYS A 76 -2.73 -39.16 -5.67
N ARG A 77 -3.70 -39.90 -6.24
CA ARG A 77 -4.57 -39.43 -7.33
C ARG A 77 -5.41 -38.21 -6.93
N PHE A 78 -5.96 -38.19 -5.72
CA PHE A 78 -6.72 -37.05 -5.22
C PHE A 78 -5.84 -35.80 -5.13
N THR A 79 -4.65 -35.93 -4.55
CA THR A 79 -3.66 -34.84 -4.42
C THR A 79 -3.25 -34.29 -5.79
N PHE A 80 -2.91 -35.16 -6.74
CA PHE A 80 -2.54 -34.76 -8.10
C PHE A 80 -3.70 -34.12 -8.87
N ARG A 81 -4.94 -34.56 -8.67
CA ARG A 81 -6.11 -33.89 -9.26
C ARG A 81 -6.33 -32.49 -8.69
N LEU A 82 -6.17 -32.32 -7.37
CA LEU A 82 -6.25 -30.99 -6.75
C LEU A 82 -5.16 -30.06 -7.29
N LEU A 83 -3.93 -30.56 -7.39
CA LEU A 83 -2.81 -29.80 -7.94
C LEU A 83 -3.05 -29.42 -9.41
N ALA A 84 -3.49 -30.36 -10.25
CA ALA A 84 -3.83 -30.09 -11.64
C ALA A 84 -4.97 -29.07 -11.79
N GLN A 85 -6.01 -29.17 -10.95
CA GLN A 85 -7.12 -28.21 -10.95
C GLN A 85 -6.63 -26.80 -10.57
N ALA A 86 -5.79 -26.69 -9.52
CA ALA A 86 -5.24 -25.41 -9.11
C ALA A 86 -4.37 -24.77 -10.21
N ILE A 87 -3.54 -25.56 -10.89
CA ILE A 87 -2.69 -25.10 -11.99
C ILE A 87 -3.53 -24.67 -13.20
N ARG A 88 -4.62 -25.38 -13.51
CA ARG A 88 -5.53 -24.99 -14.59
C ARG A 88 -6.15 -23.61 -14.38
N GLU A 89 -6.49 -23.29 -13.13
CA GLU A 89 -7.08 -22.00 -12.79
C GLU A 89 -6.04 -20.88 -12.82
N ASN A 90 -4.84 -21.09 -12.26
CA ASN A 90 -3.78 -20.08 -12.26
C ASN A 90 -2.37 -20.71 -12.12
N PRO A 91 -1.73 -21.08 -13.25
CA PRO A 91 -0.50 -21.87 -13.23
C PRO A 91 0.69 -21.11 -12.64
N GLU A 92 0.82 -19.83 -12.97
CA GLU A 92 1.93 -18.99 -12.50
C GLU A 92 1.85 -18.74 -10.99
N THR A 93 0.66 -18.41 -10.47
CA THR A 93 0.49 -18.12 -9.04
C THR A 93 0.70 -19.36 -8.19
N VAL A 94 0.17 -20.52 -8.62
CA VAL A 94 0.37 -21.78 -7.90
C VAL A 94 1.84 -22.18 -7.88
N ARG A 95 2.56 -21.98 -9.00
CA ARG A 95 4.00 -22.24 -9.05
C ARG A 95 4.77 -21.42 -8.03
N ILE A 96 4.53 -20.11 -7.97
CA ILE A 96 5.21 -19.20 -7.03
C ILE A 96 4.94 -19.64 -5.58
N ILE A 97 3.67 -19.85 -5.22
CA ILE A 97 3.30 -20.22 -3.84
C ILE A 97 3.92 -21.56 -3.44
N MET A 98 3.87 -22.55 -4.31
CA MET A 98 4.39 -23.89 -4.01
C MET A 98 5.92 -23.87 -3.91
N ASP A 99 6.62 -23.16 -4.79
CA ASP A 99 8.08 -23.07 -4.74
C ASP A 99 8.54 -22.39 -3.43
N GLU A 100 7.89 -21.30 -3.01
CA GLU A 100 8.21 -20.63 -1.74
C GLU A 100 7.95 -21.54 -0.53
N VAL A 101 6.83 -22.27 -0.49
CA VAL A 101 6.49 -23.13 0.66
C VAL A 101 7.38 -24.38 0.73
N LEU A 102 7.68 -25.02 -0.41
CA LEU A 102 8.47 -26.25 -0.45
C LEU A 102 9.95 -26.01 -0.17
N ASN A 103 10.47 -24.81 -0.47
CA ASN A 103 11.86 -24.45 -0.23
C ASN A 103 12.12 -23.86 1.17
N LEU A 104 11.10 -23.73 2.03
CA LEU A 104 11.28 -23.29 3.42
C LEU A 104 12.21 -24.23 4.17
N LYS A 105 13.19 -23.69 4.88
CA LYS A 105 14.03 -24.44 5.82
C LYS A 105 13.20 -24.92 7.00
N THR A 106 13.67 -25.95 7.70
CA THR A 106 12.98 -26.51 8.87
C THR A 106 12.64 -25.45 9.93
N GLU A 107 13.56 -24.51 10.19
CA GLU A 107 13.31 -23.41 11.13
C GLU A 107 12.16 -22.48 10.68
N GLU A 108 12.10 -22.15 9.38
CA GLU A 108 11.07 -21.30 8.79
C GLU A 108 9.71 -22.01 8.76
N GLN A 109 9.70 -23.33 8.51
CA GLN A 109 8.49 -24.16 8.61
C GLN A 109 7.94 -24.17 10.04
N ASP A 110 8.82 -24.31 11.04
CA ASP A 110 8.46 -24.27 12.46
C ASP A 110 7.90 -22.90 12.86
N ASP A 111 8.48 -21.81 12.36
CA ASP A 111 7.96 -20.45 12.55
C ASP A 111 6.58 -20.26 11.90
N LEU A 112 6.41 -20.69 10.65
CA LEU A 112 5.12 -20.63 9.97
C LEU A 112 4.06 -21.44 10.74
N ALA A 113 4.39 -22.64 11.20
CA ALA A 113 3.49 -23.46 12.02
C ALA A 113 3.15 -22.79 13.36
N ARG A 114 4.11 -22.12 14.02
CA ARG A 114 3.87 -21.34 15.24
C ARG A 114 2.91 -20.18 14.98
N LEU A 115 3.09 -19.45 13.88
CA LEU A 115 2.20 -18.35 13.49
C LEU A 115 0.78 -18.84 13.19
N LEU A 116 0.64 -19.92 12.41
CA LEU A 116 -0.66 -20.48 12.03
C LEU A 116 -1.45 -21.09 13.21
N LYS A 117 -0.77 -21.41 14.33
CA LYS A 117 -1.43 -21.78 15.60
C LYS A 117 -2.08 -20.60 16.32
N LYS A 118 -1.74 -19.36 15.95
CA LYS A 118 -2.17 -18.12 16.63
C LYS A 118 -2.99 -17.18 15.74
N THR A 119 -2.84 -17.28 14.43
CA THR A 119 -3.55 -16.46 13.44
C THR A 119 -3.78 -17.26 12.16
N THR A 120 -4.44 -16.68 11.17
CA THR A 120 -4.68 -17.33 9.88
C THR A 120 -3.69 -16.85 8.82
N LEU A 121 -3.39 -17.70 7.82
CA LEU A 121 -2.56 -17.32 6.68
C LEU A 121 -3.07 -16.06 5.99
N SER A 122 -4.40 -15.94 5.83
CA SER A 122 -5.04 -14.75 5.27
C SER A 122 -4.68 -13.47 6.04
N LYS A 123 -4.67 -13.49 7.39
CA LYS A 123 -4.29 -12.32 8.20
C LYS A 123 -2.80 -11.99 8.12
N ILE A 124 -1.93 -12.99 8.02
CA ILE A 124 -0.49 -12.81 7.82
C ILE A 124 -0.26 -12.10 6.47
N ILE A 125 -0.85 -12.64 5.39
CA ILE A 125 -0.77 -12.07 4.05
C ILE A 125 -1.31 -10.64 4.05
N SER A 126 -2.52 -10.40 4.57
CA SER A 126 -3.10 -9.05 4.60
C SER A 126 -2.21 -8.05 5.33
N SER A 127 -1.53 -8.45 6.41
CA SER A 127 -0.64 -7.56 7.16
C SER A 127 0.59 -7.18 6.34
N ALA A 128 1.22 -8.16 5.68
CA ALA A 128 2.36 -7.92 4.79
C ALA A 128 1.96 -7.07 3.57
N THR A 129 0.79 -7.36 2.98
CA THR A 129 0.25 -6.59 1.85
C THR A 129 0.00 -5.13 2.23
N ILE A 130 -0.59 -4.85 3.40
CA ILE A 130 -0.78 -3.46 3.87
C ILE A 130 0.56 -2.71 3.91
N VAL A 131 1.62 -3.33 4.43
CA VAL A 131 2.94 -2.69 4.47
C VAL A 131 3.49 -2.44 3.07
N ALA A 132 3.44 -3.44 2.18
CA ALA A 132 3.94 -3.32 0.81
C ALA A 132 3.18 -2.24 0.03
N ASP A 133 1.85 -2.24 0.11
CA ASP A 133 0.97 -1.25 -0.51
C ASP A 133 1.29 0.18 -0.01
N ARG A 134 1.56 0.34 1.29
CA ARG A 134 1.95 1.63 1.88
C ARG A 134 3.32 2.10 1.39
N LEU A 135 4.29 1.19 1.26
CA LEU A 135 5.61 1.50 0.68
C LEU A 135 5.46 1.95 -0.77
N ASN A 136 4.69 1.21 -1.59
CA ASN A 136 4.39 1.58 -2.97
C ASN A 136 3.70 2.94 -3.05
N PHE A 137 2.75 3.24 -2.17
CA PHE A 137 2.05 4.53 -2.16
C PHE A 137 3.00 5.70 -1.89
N VAL A 138 3.94 5.55 -0.94
CA VAL A 138 4.89 6.62 -0.57
C VAL A 138 5.79 6.99 -1.75
N GLU A 139 6.33 6.00 -2.46
CA GLU A 139 7.17 6.28 -3.62
C GLU A 139 6.35 6.79 -4.81
N ALA A 140 5.19 6.20 -5.08
CA ALA A 140 4.27 6.69 -6.09
C ALA A 140 3.87 8.17 -5.86
N LEU A 141 3.54 8.53 -4.62
CA LEU A 141 3.20 9.90 -4.27
C LEU A 141 4.40 10.85 -4.38
N SER A 142 5.59 10.40 -3.98
CA SER A 142 6.84 11.13 -4.15
C SER A 142 7.09 11.46 -5.62
N ASP A 143 6.97 10.47 -6.50
CA ASP A 143 7.13 10.64 -7.94
C ASP A 143 6.09 11.59 -8.54
N LEU A 144 4.84 11.46 -8.12
CA LEU A 144 3.77 12.38 -8.53
C LEU A 144 4.09 13.83 -8.13
N LEU A 145 4.56 14.08 -6.90
CA LEU A 145 4.80 15.44 -6.38
C LEU A 145 6.08 16.08 -6.94
N PHE A 146 7.12 15.31 -7.24
CA PHE A 146 8.45 15.84 -7.56
C PHE A 146 8.90 15.65 -9.01
N ASN A 147 8.35 14.70 -9.77
CA ASN A 147 8.76 14.50 -11.17
C ASN A 147 8.24 15.65 -12.07
N LYS A 148 9.13 16.23 -12.88
CA LYS A 148 8.87 17.44 -13.70
C LYS A 148 7.71 17.26 -14.70
N ASN A 149 7.47 16.05 -15.17
CA ASN A 149 6.43 15.75 -16.16
C ASN A 149 5.05 15.57 -15.52
N THR A 150 4.97 15.01 -14.31
CA THR A 150 3.72 14.77 -13.55
C THR A 150 3.31 15.98 -12.70
N ARG A 151 4.28 16.75 -12.17
CA ARG A 151 4.04 17.94 -11.34
C ARG A 151 3.19 19.02 -12.02
N LYS A 152 3.29 19.15 -13.34
CA LYS A 152 2.45 20.08 -14.15
C LYS A 152 1.05 19.55 -14.43
N ARG A 153 0.79 18.26 -14.20
CA ARG A 153 -0.42 17.53 -14.60
C ARG A 153 -1.28 17.08 -13.43
N LEU A 154 -0.72 17.11 -12.22
CA LEU A 154 -1.38 17.06 -10.90
C LEU A 154 -2.24 18.32 -10.63
N LEU A 155 -2.84 18.89 -11.68
CA LEU A 155 -3.66 20.11 -11.64
C LEU A 155 -5.03 19.88 -11.02
N GLU A 156 -5.44 18.63 -10.83
CA GLU A 156 -6.67 18.29 -10.13
C GLU A 156 -6.37 17.97 -8.66
N ARG A 157 -6.36 19.00 -7.79
CA ARG A 157 -6.36 18.87 -6.31
C ARG A 157 -7.41 17.83 -5.85
N ASP A 158 -8.51 17.72 -6.58
CA ASP A 158 -9.58 16.74 -6.35
C ASP A 158 -9.13 15.27 -6.47
N GLN A 159 -8.13 14.95 -7.31
CA GLN A 159 -7.60 13.59 -7.48
C GLN A 159 -6.67 13.20 -6.32
N LEU A 160 -5.70 14.06 -6.02
CA LEU A 160 -4.77 13.87 -4.90
C LEU A 160 -5.53 13.78 -3.57
N HIS A 161 -6.52 14.63 -3.38
CA HIS A 161 -7.39 14.61 -2.21
C HIS A 161 -8.05 13.24 -2.04
N LYS A 162 -8.69 12.69 -3.08
CA LYS A 162 -9.37 11.39 -2.99
C LYS A 162 -8.41 10.24 -2.72
N ALA A 163 -7.21 10.27 -3.30
CA ALA A 163 -6.18 9.28 -2.97
C ALA A 163 -5.80 9.37 -1.48
N LEU A 164 -5.61 10.58 -0.95
CA LEU A 164 -5.23 10.79 0.44
C LEU A 164 -6.35 10.52 1.45
N GLU A 165 -7.63 10.55 1.05
CA GLU A 165 -8.75 10.09 1.91
C GLU A 165 -8.57 8.62 2.29
N ALA A 166 -8.18 7.77 1.34
CA ALA A 166 -7.90 6.35 1.57
C ALA A 166 -6.55 6.13 2.28
N GLU A 167 -5.61 7.07 2.13
CA GLU A 167 -4.22 6.94 2.56
C GLU A 167 -3.87 7.87 3.74
N SER A 168 -4.86 8.22 4.56
CA SER A 168 -4.73 9.19 5.65
C SER A 168 -3.64 8.87 6.69
N TRP A 169 -3.24 7.60 6.80
CA TRP A 169 -2.14 7.10 7.63
C TRP A 169 -0.79 7.80 7.33
N ILE A 170 -0.63 8.35 6.11
CA ILE A 170 0.57 9.09 5.71
C ILE A 170 0.81 10.31 6.60
N PHE A 171 -0.26 10.94 7.10
CA PHE A 171 -0.15 12.07 8.01
C PHE A 171 0.09 11.60 9.45
N ARG A 172 -0.75 10.68 9.96
CA ARG A 172 -0.60 10.02 11.27
C ARG A 172 -1.33 8.68 11.29
N GLU A 173 -0.71 7.64 11.85
CA GLU A 173 -1.27 6.27 11.92
C GLU A 173 -2.53 6.14 12.78
N ASP A 174 -2.66 6.96 13.83
CA ASP A 174 -3.77 6.89 14.76
C ASP A 174 -4.98 7.73 14.33
N PHE A 175 -4.91 8.40 13.18
CA PHE A 175 -5.98 9.24 12.63
C PHE A 175 -6.55 8.60 11.37
N HIS A 176 -7.88 8.57 11.30
CA HIS A 176 -8.62 8.05 10.15
C HIS A 176 -9.63 9.09 9.70
N LEU A 177 -10.13 8.97 8.48
CA LEU A 177 -11.20 9.83 7.99
C LEU A 177 -12.33 9.83 9.02
N ALA A 178 -12.67 11.01 9.53
CA ALA A 178 -13.79 11.11 10.44
C ALA A 178 -15.04 10.65 9.67
N GLY A 179 -15.80 9.72 10.23
CA GLY A 179 -17.10 9.35 9.67
C GLY A 179 -17.99 10.59 9.52
N SER A 180 -19.09 10.48 8.78
CA SER A 180 -20.06 11.58 8.61
C SER A 180 -20.75 11.92 9.95
N GLU A 181 -20.02 12.61 10.82
CA GLU A 181 -20.52 13.18 12.06
C GLU A 181 -21.07 14.56 11.73
N LYS A 182 -22.36 14.78 12.01
CA LYS A 182 -23.04 16.05 11.74
C LYS A 182 -22.32 17.26 12.37
N THR A 183 -21.78 17.09 13.58
CA THR A 183 -20.98 18.10 14.28
C THR A 183 -19.69 18.46 13.55
N LEU A 184 -19.12 17.50 12.82
CA LEU A 184 -17.92 17.64 12.03
C LEU A 184 -18.22 18.37 10.72
N GLU A 185 -19.30 17.98 10.03
CA GLU A 185 -19.83 18.67 8.85
C GLU A 185 -20.17 20.14 9.12
N ASP A 186 -20.66 20.39 10.33
CA ASP A 186 -20.95 21.71 10.88
C ASP A 186 -19.67 22.54 11.12
N ALA A 187 -18.59 21.94 11.63
CA ALA A 187 -17.28 22.59 11.68
C ALA A 187 -16.71 22.85 10.27
N LEU A 188 -16.90 21.90 9.35
CA LEU A 188 -16.54 22.08 7.94
C LEU A 188 -17.27 23.30 7.36
N ALA A 189 -18.56 23.49 7.67
CA ALA A 189 -19.36 24.62 7.20
C ALA A 189 -18.76 25.97 7.61
N ILE A 190 -18.36 26.11 8.89
CA ILE A 190 -17.67 27.31 9.40
C ILE A 190 -16.38 27.57 8.63
N TYR A 191 -15.65 26.52 8.22
CA TYR A 191 -14.47 26.70 7.38
C TYR A 191 -14.79 27.25 6.01
N ARG A 192 -15.82 26.70 5.34
CA ARG A 192 -16.13 27.07 3.95
C ARG A 192 -16.54 28.53 3.84
N GLU A 193 -17.18 29.08 4.87
CA GLU A 193 -17.55 30.49 4.94
C GLU A 193 -16.33 31.41 5.07
N LYS A 194 -15.27 30.93 5.75
CA LYS A 194 -14.02 31.69 5.93
C LYS A 194 -13.01 31.50 4.79
N LEU A 195 -13.11 30.39 4.06
CA LEU A 195 -12.35 30.20 2.83
C LEU A 195 -12.97 31.10 1.75
N GLY A 196 -12.18 32.05 1.25
CA GLY A 196 -12.53 32.79 0.03
C GLY A 196 -12.72 31.87 -1.20
N LYS A 197 -13.01 32.47 -2.36
CA LYS A 197 -13.11 31.72 -3.61
C LYS A 197 -11.80 30.99 -3.92
N ARG A 198 -11.88 29.78 -4.48
CA ARG A 198 -10.71 29.05 -4.99
C ARG A 198 -10.07 29.87 -6.12
N GLU A 199 -8.74 29.93 -6.15
CA GLU A 199 -7.97 30.50 -7.28
C GLU A 199 -8.11 29.67 -8.58
N ASP A 200 -8.78 28.52 -8.50
CA ASP A 200 -8.80 27.48 -9.54
C ASP A 200 -10.12 27.45 -10.33
N ASP A 201 -10.98 28.45 -10.14
CA ASP A 201 -12.37 28.52 -10.66
C ASP A 201 -12.45 29.08 -12.10
N ASP A 202 -11.36 28.98 -12.88
CA ASP A 202 -11.23 29.57 -14.23
C ASP A 202 -11.57 28.60 -15.39
N GLY A 203 -12.43 27.59 -15.16
CA GLY A 203 -12.89 26.66 -16.20
C GLY A 203 -14.40 26.43 -16.18
N PRO A 204 -15.10 26.37 -17.33
CA PRO A 204 -16.52 26.05 -17.36
C PRO A 204 -16.71 24.55 -17.15
N VAL A 205 -16.64 24.10 -15.90
CA VAL A 205 -17.06 22.76 -15.51
C VAL A 205 -18.41 22.89 -14.83
N LEU A 206 -19.46 22.42 -15.50
CA LEU A 206 -20.79 22.26 -14.92
C LEU A 206 -20.70 21.35 -13.69
N ARG A 207 -20.70 21.95 -12.49
CA ARG A 207 -21.06 21.27 -11.25
C ARG A 207 -22.17 22.07 -10.58
N GLU A 208 -23.37 21.49 -10.61
CA GLU A 208 -24.44 21.87 -9.70
C GLU A 208 -23.96 21.63 -8.25
N GLY A 209 -23.89 22.70 -7.46
CA GLY A 209 -23.70 22.63 -6.02
C GLY A 209 -22.29 22.91 -5.51
N ASN A 210 -22.16 23.98 -4.72
CA ASN A 210 -21.07 24.36 -3.83
C ASN A 210 -19.79 25.00 -4.43
N LYS A 211 -19.92 26.31 -4.70
CA LYS A 211 -18.83 27.29 -4.86
C LYS A 211 -18.28 27.79 -3.51
N GLY A 212 -17.98 26.87 -2.58
CA GLY A 212 -17.40 27.18 -1.27
C GLY A 212 -16.08 26.43 -1.08
N GLY A 213 -15.17 26.99 -0.30
CA GLY A 213 -13.90 26.33 0.02
C GLY A 213 -14.13 24.97 0.71
N ARG A 214 -13.40 23.93 0.30
CA ARG A 214 -13.47 22.56 0.86
C ARG A 214 -12.28 22.36 1.80
N ILE A 215 -12.50 21.83 3.00
CA ILE A 215 -11.40 21.22 3.79
C ILE A 215 -10.81 20.09 2.95
N ASP A 216 -9.48 20.01 2.86
CA ASP A 216 -8.88 18.86 2.19
C ASP A 216 -9.11 17.60 3.00
N LEU A 217 -8.60 17.47 4.22
CA LEU A 217 -8.91 16.28 5.01
C LEU A 217 -9.27 16.66 6.43
N MET A 218 -10.33 16.03 6.95
CA MET A 218 -10.64 16.09 8.36
C MET A 218 -10.68 14.67 8.92
N LEU A 219 -9.75 14.43 9.84
CA LEU A 219 -9.48 13.13 10.41
C LEU A 219 -9.82 13.17 11.91
N ALA A 220 -10.37 12.09 12.43
CA ALA A 220 -10.55 11.89 13.85
C ALA A 220 -9.59 10.80 14.32
N ARG A 221 -9.07 10.97 15.54
CA ARG A 221 -8.27 9.92 16.16
C ARG A 221 -9.13 8.69 16.41
N ALA A 222 -8.68 7.52 15.97
CA ALA A 222 -9.44 6.28 16.07
C ALA A 222 -9.64 5.80 17.52
N ILE A 223 -8.66 6.07 18.38
CA ILE A 223 -8.67 5.67 19.79
C ILE A 223 -8.68 6.92 20.65
N GLN A 224 -9.72 7.06 21.48
CA GLN A 224 -9.80 8.13 22.47
C GLN A 224 -8.85 7.82 23.64
N PRO A 225 -7.88 8.69 23.97
CA PRO A 225 -6.99 8.48 25.12
C PRO A 225 -7.74 8.41 26.45
N THR A 226 -8.86 9.12 26.54
CA THR A 226 -9.74 9.14 27.71
C THR A 226 -11.19 9.27 27.24
N GLN A 227 -12.13 8.64 27.95
CA GLN A 227 -13.53 8.62 27.55
C GLN A 227 -14.10 10.04 27.37
N GLY A 228 -14.66 10.30 26.19
CA GLY A 228 -15.25 11.58 25.83
C GLY A 228 -14.24 12.66 25.47
N THR A 229 -12.95 12.32 25.31
CA THR A 229 -11.96 13.19 24.69
C THR A 229 -11.88 12.91 23.19
N HIS A 230 -11.78 13.98 22.41
CA HIS A 230 -11.72 13.91 20.95
C HIS A 230 -10.48 14.64 20.47
N GLU A 231 -9.78 14.06 19.50
CA GLU A 231 -8.69 14.74 18.80
C GLU A 231 -9.00 14.72 17.31
N TYR A 232 -9.01 15.92 16.70
CA TYR A 232 -9.24 16.11 15.28
C TYR A 232 -7.97 16.64 14.61
N LEU A 233 -7.66 16.08 13.45
CA LEU A 233 -6.59 16.53 12.57
C LEU A 233 -7.22 17.07 11.29
N VAL A 234 -7.05 18.36 11.06
CA VAL A 234 -7.47 19.04 9.85
C VAL A 234 -6.24 19.27 8.98
N VAL A 235 -6.20 18.66 7.81
CA VAL A 235 -5.12 18.81 6.84
C VAL A 235 -5.57 19.75 5.73
N GLU A 236 -4.77 20.78 5.48
CA GLU A 236 -4.91 21.71 4.36
C GLU A 236 -3.73 21.51 3.41
N LEU A 237 -4.02 21.12 2.18
CA LEU A 237 -3.06 20.87 1.12
C LEU A 237 -2.98 22.09 0.20
N LYS A 238 -1.78 22.62 0.04
CA LYS A 238 -1.49 23.63 -0.98
C LYS A 238 -0.95 22.98 -2.24
N ARG A 239 -1.25 23.63 -3.37
CA ARG A 239 -0.75 23.20 -4.68
C ARG A 239 0.78 23.20 -4.68
N PRO A 240 1.45 22.33 -5.47
CA PRO A 240 2.91 22.29 -5.57
C PRO A 240 3.61 23.64 -5.88
N SER A 241 2.88 24.60 -6.47
CA SER A 241 3.35 25.95 -6.81
C SER A 241 3.13 27.00 -5.72
N GLN A 242 2.26 26.74 -4.73
CA GLN A 242 1.94 27.69 -3.67
C GLN A 242 2.73 27.33 -2.41
N LYS A 243 3.60 28.24 -1.98
CA LYS A 243 4.35 28.11 -0.73
C LYS A 243 3.47 28.43 0.46
N ILE A 244 3.79 27.87 1.62
CA ILE A 244 3.22 28.34 2.89
C ILE A 244 3.87 29.67 3.22
N ASN A 245 3.07 30.74 3.29
CA ASN A 245 3.49 32.09 3.63
C ASN A 245 2.70 32.66 4.82
N SER A 246 2.97 33.91 5.21
CA SER A 246 2.27 34.60 6.31
C SER A 246 0.75 34.60 6.15
N ASP A 247 0.25 34.78 4.93
CA ASP A 247 -1.18 34.92 4.65
C ASP A 247 -1.90 33.58 4.81
N VAL A 248 -1.30 32.50 4.28
CA VAL A 248 -1.79 31.13 4.46
C VAL A 248 -1.83 30.77 5.94
N LEU A 249 -0.76 31.05 6.70
CA LEU A 249 -0.73 30.77 8.13
C LEU A 249 -1.80 31.56 8.90
N THR A 250 -1.95 32.85 8.61
CA THR A 250 -2.93 33.73 9.25
C THR A 250 -4.37 33.29 8.95
N GLN A 251 -4.64 32.87 7.72
CA GLN A 251 -5.93 32.34 7.31
C GLN A 251 -6.30 31.08 8.11
N ILE A 252 -5.37 30.14 8.22
CA ILE A 252 -5.60 28.84 8.89
C ILE A 252 -5.71 29.05 10.40
N GLU A 253 -4.91 29.93 10.99
CA GLU A 253 -5.03 30.34 12.40
C GLU A 253 -6.40 30.97 12.71
N SER A 254 -6.86 31.91 11.88
CA SER A 254 -8.15 32.59 12.04
C SER A 254 -9.34 31.62 11.97
N TYR A 255 -9.18 30.56 11.21
CA TYR A 255 -10.14 29.47 11.17
C TYR A 255 -10.05 28.56 12.39
N ALA A 256 -8.84 28.11 12.74
CA ALA A 256 -8.60 27.22 13.87
C ALA A 256 -9.25 27.78 15.15
N ILE A 257 -9.09 29.08 15.38
CA ILE A 257 -9.71 29.80 16.49
C ILE A 257 -11.24 29.80 16.41
N ALA A 258 -11.82 29.91 15.22
CA ALA A 258 -13.28 29.93 15.07
C ALA A 258 -13.91 28.57 15.35
N VAL A 259 -13.32 27.49 14.83
CA VAL A 259 -13.83 26.13 15.08
C VAL A 259 -13.67 25.74 16.54
N ALA A 260 -12.54 26.04 17.16
CA ALA A 260 -12.35 25.72 18.57
C ALA A 260 -13.28 26.54 19.50
N LYS A 261 -13.75 27.71 19.06
CA LYS A 261 -14.69 28.55 19.82
C LYS A 261 -16.15 28.14 19.65
N ASP A 262 -16.46 27.28 18.70
CA ASP A 262 -17.83 26.83 18.45
C ASP A 262 -18.37 26.06 19.67
N GLU A 263 -19.56 26.47 20.14
CA GLU A 263 -20.17 25.96 21.37
C GLU A 263 -20.56 24.48 21.31
N ARG A 264 -20.65 23.89 20.10
CA ARG A 264 -20.93 22.47 19.90
C ARG A 264 -19.75 21.59 20.31
N PHE A 265 -18.53 22.14 20.40
CA PHE A 265 -17.35 21.40 20.86
C PHE A 265 -17.02 21.70 22.31
N HIS A 266 -16.82 20.62 23.08
CA HIS A 266 -16.38 20.74 24.46
C HIS A 266 -14.88 21.11 24.51
N GLN A 267 -14.56 22.39 24.52
CA GLN A 267 -13.19 22.94 24.39
C GLN A 267 -12.11 22.23 25.23
N LYS A 268 -12.40 21.88 26.49
CA LYS A 268 -11.44 21.16 27.37
C LYS A 268 -11.21 19.69 27.02
N LYS A 269 -12.11 19.08 26.25
CA LYS A 269 -12.09 17.66 25.87
C LYS A 269 -11.82 17.46 24.38
N THR A 270 -11.81 18.52 23.59
CA THR A 270 -11.56 18.47 22.16
C THR A 270 -10.23 19.13 21.85
N LYS A 271 -9.31 18.39 21.24
CA LYS A 271 -8.04 18.90 20.72
C LYS A 271 -8.13 19.06 19.21
N TRP A 272 -7.68 20.21 18.71
CA TRP A 272 -7.63 20.50 17.29
C TRP A 272 -6.18 20.59 16.82
N ILE A 273 -5.85 19.83 15.78
CA ILE A 273 -4.54 19.83 15.15
C ILE A 273 -4.75 20.28 13.71
N PHE A 274 -4.22 21.44 13.35
CA PHE A 274 -4.23 21.93 11.97
C PHE A 274 -2.87 21.65 11.34
N LEU A 275 -2.85 20.96 10.20
CA LEU A 275 -1.64 20.63 9.46
C LEU A 275 -1.73 21.24 8.06
N VAL A 276 -0.82 22.16 7.76
CA VAL A 276 -0.69 22.77 6.45
C VAL A 276 0.45 22.09 5.72
N VAL A 277 0.19 21.58 4.51
CA VAL A 277 1.17 20.86 3.71
C VAL A 277 1.35 21.53 2.36
N ALA A 278 2.61 21.78 1.99
CA ALA A 278 2.99 22.29 0.68
C ALA A 278 4.33 21.70 0.24
N ASN A 279 4.82 22.07 -0.96
CA ASN A 279 6.18 21.68 -1.34
C ASN A 279 7.25 22.52 -0.65
N GLU A 280 6.94 23.77 -0.31
CA GLU A 280 7.90 24.73 0.23
C GLU A 280 7.26 25.69 1.24
N LEU A 281 8.04 26.13 2.22
CA LEU A 281 7.72 27.22 3.14
C LEU A 281 8.53 28.46 2.71
N ASP A 282 7.95 29.66 2.81
CA ASP A 282 8.71 30.91 2.70
C ASP A 282 9.55 31.18 3.95
N GLU A 283 10.38 32.23 3.92
CA GLU A 283 11.28 32.58 5.04
C GLU A 283 10.49 32.83 6.34
N HIS A 284 9.36 33.53 6.25
CA HIS A 284 8.53 33.83 7.41
C HIS A 284 7.96 32.57 8.05
N ALA A 285 7.40 31.66 7.25
CA ALA A 285 6.84 30.41 7.69
C ALA A 285 7.92 29.48 8.27
N GLN A 286 9.12 29.45 7.68
CA GLN A 286 10.26 28.68 8.21
C GLN A 286 10.67 29.18 9.61
N LEU A 287 10.79 30.49 9.80
CA LEU A 287 11.13 31.08 11.10
C LEU A 287 10.06 30.77 12.16
N LYS A 288 8.77 30.77 11.78
CA LYS A 288 7.69 30.36 12.69
C LYS A 288 7.73 28.87 13.00
N ALA A 289 7.98 28.01 12.02
CA ALA A 289 7.97 26.55 12.16
C ALA A 289 9.19 26.00 12.91
N ARG A 290 10.29 26.76 12.97
CA ARG A 290 11.54 26.33 13.60
C ARG A 290 11.96 27.28 14.72
N GLN A 291 11.43 27.05 15.90
CA GLN A 291 11.72 27.82 17.10
C GLN A 291 12.48 26.99 18.14
N LYS A 292 13.44 27.61 18.84
CA LYS A 292 14.20 26.95 19.90
C LYS A 292 13.26 26.47 21.01
N GLY A 293 13.42 25.21 21.42
CA GLY A 293 12.62 24.61 22.50
C GLY A 293 11.22 24.18 22.07
N ARG A 294 10.90 24.21 20.77
CA ARG A 294 9.63 23.73 20.21
C ARG A 294 9.91 22.64 19.16
N PRO A 295 8.98 21.68 19.00
CA PRO A 295 9.06 20.73 17.89
C PRO A 295 9.12 21.45 16.54
N GLU A 296 9.89 20.88 15.61
CA GLU A 296 9.97 21.38 14.24
C GLU A 296 8.62 21.24 13.51
N GLY A 297 8.23 22.26 12.76
CA GLY A 297 6.95 22.36 12.09
C GLY A 297 5.85 23.03 12.93
N LEU A 298 6.00 23.15 14.25
CA LEU A 298 4.98 23.76 15.11
C LEU A 298 4.99 25.29 14.96
N VAL A 299 3.93 25.83 14.36
CA VAL A 299 3.80 27.28 14.10
C VAL A 299 2.91 28.00 15.11
N LEU A 300 1.97 27.29 15.75
CA LEU A 300 1.08 27.83 16.77
C LEU A 300 0.71 26.76 17.80
N ASP A 301 0.65 27.16 19.06
CA ASP A 301 0.18 26.33 20.16
C ASP A 301 -0.65 27.21 21.12
N LEU A 302 -1.96 26.99 21.17
CA LEU A 302 -2.90 27.76 21.97
C LEU A 302 -3.58 26.84 22.99
N ASP A 303 -2.92 26.67 24.14
CA ASP A 303 -3.39 25.84 25.25
C ASP A 303 -4.84 26.16 25.66
N ARG A 304 -5.21 27.45 25.75
CA ARG A 304 -6.56 27.90 26.14
C ARG A 304 -7.68 27.37 25.25
N LEU A 305 -7.39 27.11 23.97
CA LEU A 305 -8.35 26.59 23.00
C LEU A 305 -8.05 25.14 22.60
N ASN A 306 -7.01 24.53 23.18
CA ASN A 306 -6.51 23.19 22.85
C ASN A 306 -6.23 23.02 21.34
N ILE A 307 -5.61 24.04 20.74
CA ILE A 307 -5.27 24.09 19.31
C ILE A 307 -3.76 23.98 19.13
N THR A 308 -3.31 23.16 18.19
CA THR A 308 -1.97 23.25 17.61
C THR A 308 -2.06 23.43 16.10
N MET A 309 -1.16 24.22 15.53
CA MET A 309 -1.02 24.37 14.07
C MET A 309 0.41 24.03 13.67
N TRP A 310 0.52 23.27 12.59
CA TRP A 310 1.76 22.74 12.05
C TRP A 310 1.87 23.11 10.57
N ALA A 311 3.06 23.49 10.14
CA ALA A 311 3.41 23.68 8.74
C ALA A 311 4.51 22.68 8.38
N LYS A 312 4.26 21.82 7.40
CA LYS A 312 5.21 20.82 6.92
C LYS A 312 5.31 20.81 5.41
N THR A 313 6.45 20.43 4.90
CA THR A 313 6.65 20.11 3.49
C THR A 313 6.21 18.68 3.18
N TRP A 314 5.85 18.42 1.93
CA TRP A 314 5.66 17.05 1.45
C TRP A 314 6.91 16.18 1.62
N ALA A 315 8.11 16.77 1.50
CA ALA A 315 9.36 16.07 1.75
C ALA A 315 9.46 15.55 3.20
N GLU A 316 9.07 16.37 4.18
CA GLU A 316 9.01 15.95 5.59
C GLU A 316 7.97 14.87 5.82
N ILE A 317 6.75 15.02 5.27
CA ILE A 317 5.68 14.01 5.42
C ILE A 317 6.10 12.66 4.85
N LEU A 318 6.67 12.66 3.65
CA LEU A 318 7.15 11.44 3.00
C LEU A 318 8.33 10.83 3.76
N ASN A 319 9.27 11.65 4.24
CA ASN A 319 10.38 11.16 5.04
C ASN A 319 9.91 10.53 6.36
N ASP A 320 8.97 11.19 7.06
CA ASP A 320 8.37 10.66 8.28
C ASP A 320 7.64 9.33 8.00
N ALA A 321 6.95 9.20 6.85
CA ALA A 321 6.28 7.97 6.45
C ALA A 321 7.28 6.84 6.14
N ARG A 322 8.34 7.13 5.37
CA ARG A 322 9.44 6.18 5.11
C ARG A 322 10.10 5.70 6.41
N ALA A 323 10.36 6.62 7.34
CA ALA A 323 10.95 6.28 8.63
C ALA A 323 10.04 5.38 9.48
N ARG A 324 8.71 5.55 9.42
CA ARG A 324 7.76 4.65 10.09
C ARG A 324 7.73 3.26 9.47
N LEU A 325 7.93 3.18 8.15
CA LEU A 325 7.87 1.92 7.40
C LEU A 325 9.24 1.22 7.29
N SER A 326 10.35 1.87 7.65
CA SER A 326 11.70 1.35 7.43
C SER A 326 11.93 0.00 8.10
N PHE A 327 11.51 -0.14 9.36
CA PHE A 327 11.60 -1.41 10.09
C PHE A 327 10.91 -2.54 9.31
N PHE A 328 9.70 -2.30 8.80
CA PHE A 328 8.97 -3.33 8.07
C PHE A 328 9.54 -3.59 6.67
N SER A 329 10.02 -2.56 5.98
CA SER A 329 10.70 -2.70 4.68
C SER A 329 11.96 -3.57 4.82
N GLU A 330 12.76 -3.33 5.87
CA GLU A 330 13.94 -4.14 6.19
C GLU A 330 13.56 -5.60 6.51
N GLN A 331 12.53 -5.82 7.33
CA GLN A 331 12.10 -7.18 7.69
C GLN A 331 11.50 -7.95 6.50
N LEU A 332 10.74 -7.28 5.62
CA LEU A 332 10.17 -7.89 4.42
C LEU A 332 11.19 -8.05 3.29
N ASN A 333 12.36 -7.41 3.41
CA ASN A 333 13.32 -7.23 2.32
C ASN A 333 12.63 -6.73 1.03
N TYR A 334 11.64 -5.86 1.19
CA TYR A 334 10.83 -5.37 0.09
C TYR A 334 11.45 -4.11 -0.49
N GLN A 335 11.79 -4.16 -1.77
CA GLN A 335 12.21 -3.01 -2.55
C GLN A 335 11.09 -2.61 -3.50
N VAL A 336 10.66 -1.36 -3.40
CA VAL A 336 9.71 -0.77 -4.32
C VAL A 336 10.41 -0.56 -5.66
N ASP A 337 9.75 -0.97 -6.75
CA ASP A 337 10.19 -0.69 -8.11
C ASP A 337 9.08 -0.01 -8.92
N THR A 338 9.43 0.56 -10.07
CA THR A 338 8.47 1.31 -10.91
C THR A 338 7.27 0.45 -11.34
N ASN A 339 7.43 -0.86 -11.51
CA ASN A 339 6.30 -1.72 -11.88
C ASN A 339 5.36 -1.92 -10.69
N SER A 340 5.89 -2.18 -9.49
CA SER A 340 5.08 -2.39 -8.28
C SER A 340 4.32 -1.12 -7.88
N GLU A 341 4.92 0.05 -8.01
CA GLU A 341 4.26 1.34 -7.82
C GLU A 341 3.08 1.54 -8.77
N LEU A 342 3.30 1.31 -10.07
CA LEU A 342 2.26 1.48 -11.09
C LEU A 342 1.15 0.45 -10.92
N GLU A 343 1.48 -0.79 -10.58
CA GLU A 343 0.48 -1.84 -10.31
C GLU A 343 -0.37 -1.47 -9.10
N TYR A 344 0.24 -1.02 -8.00
CA TYR A 344 -0.46 -0.55 -6.82
C TYR A 344 -1.42 0.60 -7.17
N LEU A 345 -0.90 1.63 -7.82
CA LEU A 345 -1.65 2.79 -8.26
C LEU A 345 -2.85 2.39 -9.14
N ARG A 346 -2.68 1.46 -10.08
CA ARG A 346 -3.77 0.94 -10.91
C ARG A 346 -4.83 0.21 -10.08
N LYS A 347 -4.41 -0.67 -9.18
CA LYS A 347 -5.31 -1.49 -8.38
C LYS A 347 -6.11 -0.66 -7.37
N ALA A 348 -5.44 0.22 -6.63
CA ALA A 348 -6.02 0.98 -5.53
C ALA A 348 -6.67 2.30 -5.99
N HIS A 349 -6.09 2.97 -7.00
CA HIS A 349 -6.38 4.37 -7.31
C HIS A 349 -6.68 4.65 -8.79
N SER A 350 -6.95 3.63 -9.62
CA SER A 350 -7.19 3.79 -11.08
C SER A 350 -8.26 4.82 -11.48
N LYS A 351 -9.23 5.09 -10.61
CA LYS A 351 -10.30 6.09 -10.82
C LYS A 351 -9.82 7.54 -10.66
N TYR A 352 -8.63 7.73 -10.07
CA TYR A 352 -8.12 9.03 -9.63
C TYR A 352 -6.75 9.36 -10.25
N ILE A 353 -6.26 8.55 -11.18
CA ILE A 353 -4.98 8.75 -11.86
C ILE A 353 -5.24 9.24 -13.30
N PRO A 354 -4.44 10.21 -13.81
CA PRO A 354 -4.50 10.65 -15.20
C PRO A 354 -4.47 9.48 -16.20
N GLU A 355 -5.36 9.51 -17.21
CA GLU A 355 -5.54 8.43 -18.21
C GLU A 355 -4.27 8.06 -18.97
N ASP A 356 -3.34 8.99 -19.12
CA ASP A 356 -2.07 8.82 -19.83
C ASP A 356 -0.95 8.15 -19.01
N LEU A 357 -1.14 8.02 -17.69
CA LEU A 357 -0.32 7.16 -16.82
C LEU A 357 -0.88 5.73 -16.79
N LYS A 358 -2.05 5.49 -17.41
CA LYS A 358 -2.56 4.15 -17.68
C LYS A 358 -1.85 3.64 -18.95
N PRO A 359 -1.34 2.40 -18.96
CA PRO A 359 -0.74 1.85 -20.16
C PRO A 359 -1.83 1.67 -21.22
N SER A 360 -1.44 1.75 -22.49
CA SER A 360 -2.26 1.20 -23.59
C SER A 360 -2.58 -0.26 -23.29
N ALA A 361 -3.87 -0.60 -23.37
CA ALA A 361 -4.44 -1.92 -23.08
C ALA A 361 -3.74 -3.06 -23.83
#